data_AF-A0A958YM04-F1
#
_entry.id   AF-A0A958YM04-F1
#
_cell.length_a   1.000
_cell.length_b   1.000
_cell.length_c   1.000
_cell.angle_alpha   90.00
_cell.angle_beta   90.00
_cell.angle_gamma   90.00
#
_symmetry.space_group_name_H-M   'P 1'
#
loop_
_entity.id
_entity.type
_entity.pdbx_description
1 polymer ?
#
loop_
_entity_poly.entity_id
_entity_poly.type
_entity_poly.pdbx_seq_one_letter_code
_entity_poly.pdbx_strand_id
1 'polypeptide(L)'
;MKNSIKTELAQHILDLINDGVLKNSNKDDWHFLAFNEDYYMIGYYECSEWLKKHGIGEFEAAGICTQYEIDNFGESTTVYDNSEKAVNMLAYIYGEELLGEIGADTKKELKKAVKEIAA
;
A
#
# COMPACT_ATOMS: atom_id res chain seq x y z
N MET A 1 -5.36 6.52 6.19
CA MET A 1 -6.01 6.20 4.87
C MET A 1 -7.55 6.12 4.88
N LYS A 2 -8.21 6.12 3.71
CA LYS A 2 -9.67 5.90 3.55
C LYS A 2 -10.05 4.43 3.75
N ASN A 3 -11.26 4.15 4.25
CA ASN A 3 -11.71 2.76 4.51
C ASN A 3 -11.71 1.87 3.25
N SER A 4 -12.13 2.41 2.10
CA SER A 4 -12.12 1.65 0.84
C SER A 4 -10.72 1.20 0.42
N ILE A 5 -9.69 2.01 0.69
CA ILE A 5 -8.29 1.65 0.41
C ILE A 5 -7.83 0.62 1.43
N LYS A 6 -8.13 0.84 2.72
CA LYS A 6 -7.81 -0.10 3.80
C LYS A 6 -8.32 -1.52 3.50
N THR A 7 -9.58 -1.64 3.10
CA THR A 7 -10.20 -2.91 2.70
C THR A 7 -9.50 -3.54 1.48
N GLU A 8 -9.18 -2.74 0.46
CA GLU A 8 -8.53 -3.24 -0.76
C GLU A 8 -7.09 -3.71 -0.51
N LEU A 9 -6.29 -2.95 0.23
CA LEU A 9 -4.92 -3.34 0.58
C LEU A 9 -4.90 -4.54 1.53
N ALA A 10 -5.87 -4.65 2.45
CA ALA A 10 -6.04 -5.84 3.27
C ALA A 10 -6.35 -7.09 2.42
N GLN A 11 -7.19 -6.94 1.40
CA GLN A 11 -7.47 -8.01 0.45
C GLN A 11 -6.22 -8.41 -0.35
N HIS A 12 -5.44 -7.44 -0.84
CA HIS A 12 -4.15 -7.71 -1.51
C HIS A 12 -3.18 -8.50 -0.63
N ILE A 13 -3.02 -8.09 0.63
CA ILE A 13 -2.19 -8.83 1.60
C ILE A 13 -2.73 -10.25 1.84
N LEU A 14 -4.05 -10.42 1.92
CA LEU A 14 -4.69 -11.72 2.07
C LEU A 14 -4.39 -12.64 0.88
N ASP A 15 -4.40 -12.09 -0.33
CA ASP A 15 -4.10 -12.83 -1.55
C ASP A 15 -2.63 -13.27 -1.56
N LEU A 16 -1.69 -12.39 -1.26
CA LEU A 16 -0.26 -12.74 -1.11
C LEU A 16 0.00 -13.79 -0.03
N ILE A 17 -0.79 -13.77 1.06
CA ILE A 17 -0.76 -14.81 2.10
C ILE A 17 -1.24 -16.16 1.56
N ASN A 18 -2.29 -16.17 0.74
CA ASN A 18 -2.88 -17.37 0.15
C ASN A 18 -1.99 -17.97 -0.94
N ASP A 19 -1.36 -17.11 -1.74
CA ASP A 19 -0.39 -17.47 -2.78
C ASP A 19 0.96 -17.92 -2.19
N GLY A 20 1.14 -17.72 -0.88
CA GLY A 20 2.31 -18.18 -0.15
C GLY A 20 3.51 -17.27 -0.32
N VAL A 21 3.34 -16.04 -0.79
CA VAL A 21 4.39 -15.01 -0.82
C VAL A 21 4.75 -14.58 0.60
N LEU A 22 3.73 -14.25 1.41
CA LEU A 22 3.93 -13.85 2.81
C LEU A 22 3.93 -15.08 3.74
N LYS A 23 5.04 -15.25 4.47
CA LYS A 23 5.36 -16.37 5.36
C LYS A 23 5.88 -15.85 6.71
N ASN A 24 5.90 -16.70 7.74
CA ASN A 24 6.54 -16.32 9.01
C ASN A 24 8.05 -16.07 8.84
N SER A 25 8.70 -16.74 7.89
CA SER A 25 10.14 -16.66 7.68
C SER A 25 10.62 -15.35 7.05
N ASN A 26 9.71 -14.54 6.48
CA ASN A 26 9.99 -13.26 5.83
C ASN A 26 9.13 -12.13 6.41
N LYS A 27 8.82 -12.21 7.72
CA LYS A 27 8.00 -11.22 8.43
C LYS A 27 8.52 -9.80 8.24
N ASP A 28 9.82 -9.62 8.44
CA ASP A 28 10.47 -8.32 8.38
C ASP A 28 10.42 -7.70 6.97
N ASP A 29 10.18 -8.53 5.94
CA ASP A 29 10.06 -8.12 4.55
C ASP A 29 8.61 -8.04 4.04
N TRP A 30 7.59 -8.24 4.90
CA TRP A 30 6.20 -8.30 4.42
C TRP A 30 5.76 -7.04 3.68
N HIS A 31 6.14 -5.87 4.19
CA HIS A 31 5.84 -4.60 3.53
C HIS A 31 6.54 -4.49 2.19
N PHE A 32 7.83 -4.84 2.15
CA PHE A 32 8.63 -4.84 0.93
C PHE A 32 8.02 -5.74 -0.13
N LEU A 33 7.75 -7.00 0.19
CA LEU A 33 7.18 -7.99 -0.74
C LEU A 33 5.77 -7.61 -1.23
N ALA A 34 4.99 -6.91 -0.41
CA ALA A 34 3.63 -6.56 -0.77
C ALA A 34 3.53 -5.26 -1.59
N PHE A 35 4.44 -4.29 -1.37
CA PHE A 35 4.26 -2.92 -1.86
C PHE A 35 5.54 -2.24 -2.39
N ASN A 36 6.69 -2.91 -2.41
CA ASN A 36 7.96 -2.32 -2.87
C ASN A 36 8.83 -3.23 -3.76
N GLU A 37 8.56 -4.54 -3.80
CA GLU A 37 9.30 -5.49 -4.64
C GLU A 37 8.94 -5.34 -6.14
N ASP A 38 7.66 -5.10 -6.43
CA ASP A 38 7.14 -4.84 -7.77
C ASP A 38 6.03 -3.77 -7.69
N TYR A 39 5.59 -3.28 -8.85
CA TYR A 39 4.48 -2.36 -8.96
C TYR A 39 3.20 -2.99 -8.38
N TYR A 40 2.59 -2.31 -7.42
CA TYR A 40 1.23 -2.60 -6.95
C TYR A 40 0.21 -2.49 -8.09
N MET A 41 0.38 -1.49 -8.97
CA MET A 41 -0.47 -1.30 -10.14
C MET A 41 0.34 -0.72 -11.29
N ILE A 42 0.10 -1.24 -12.50
CA ILE A 42 0.73 -0.77 -13.74
C ILE A 42 -0.34 -0.18 -14.65
N GLY A 43 0.00 0.91 -15.34
CA GLY A 43 -0.85 1.59 -16.30
C GLY A 43 -1.38 2.91 -15.77
N TYR A 44 -1.14 3.99 -16.53
CA TYR A 44 -1.56 5.34 -16.13
C TYR A 44 -3.08 5.47 -16.01
N TYR A 45 -3.84 4.83 -16.92
CA TYR A 45 -5.30 4.90 -16.89
C TYR A 45 -5.85 4.15 -15.68
N GLU A 46 -5.37 2.94 -15.44
CA GLU A 46 -5.74 2.07 -14.32
C GLU A 46 -5.47 2.78 -12.98
N CYS A 47 -4.30 3.38 -12.85
CA CYS A 47 -3.94 4.14 -11.65
C CYS A 47 -4.82 5.39 -11.46
N SER A 48 -5.12 6.13 -12.54
CA SER A 48 -6.04 7.27 -12.46
C SER A 48 -7.46 6.84 -12.09
N GLU A 49 -7.95 5.71 -12.60
CA GLU A 49 -9.24 5.15 -12.21
C GLU A 49 -9.24 4.65 -10.77
N TRP A 50 -8.14 4.07 -10.28
CA TRP A 50 -7.97 3.68 -8.88
C TRP A 50 -8.10 4.87 -7.93
N LEU A 51 -7.42 5.98 -8.25
CA LEU A 51 -7.53 7.24 -7.50
C LEU A 51 -8.97 7.75 -7.47
N LYS A 52 -9.65 7.78 -8.62
CA LYS A 52 -11.07 8.20 -8.71
C LYS A 52 -11.99 7.28 -7.91
N LYS A 53 -11.82 5.96 -8.01
CA LYS A 53 -12.59 4.95 -7.27
C LYS A 53 -12.53 5.20 -5.76
N HIS A 54 -11.38 5.59 -5.25
CA HIS A 54 -11.19 5.93 -3.84
C HIS A 54 -11.40 7.41 -3.53
N GLY A 55 -11.77 8.22 -4.52
CA GLY A 55 -12.05 9.66 -4.39
C GLY A 55 -10.83 10.47 -3.94
N ILE A 56 -9.63 10.10 -4.38
CA ILE A 56 -8.39 10.86 -4.19
C ILE A 56 -8.09 11.60 -5.48
N GLY A 57 -7.80 12.90 -5.41
CA GLY A 57 -7.34 13.65 -6.57
C GLY A 57 -5.89 13.32 -6.94
N GLU A 58 -5.51 13.40 -8.21
CA GLU A 58 -4.12 13.11 -8.65
C GLU A 58 -3.09 14.04 -7.97
N PHE A 59 -3.42 15.34 -7.80
CA PHE A 59 -2.57 16.27 -7.06
C PHE A 59 -2.56 16.02 -5.55
N GLU A 60 -3.67 15.53 -4.99
CA GLU A 60 -3.74 15.13 -3.58
C GLU A 60 -2.83 13.93 -3.34
N ALA A 61 -2.89 12.93 -4.22
CA ALA A 61 -2.01 11.75 -4.19
C ALA A 61 -0.52 12.16 -4.25
N ALA A 62 -0.15 12.97 -5.25
CA ALA A 62 1.21 13.47 -5.38
C ALA A 62 1.66 14.25 -4.11
N GLY A 63 0.78 15.08 -3.55
CA GLY A 63 1.06 15.83 -2.33
C GLY A 63 1.31 14.94 -1.11
N ILE A 64 0.51 13.89 -0.93
CA ILE A 64 0.71 12.91 0.14
C ILE A 64 2.07 12.23 0.00
N CYS A 65 2.41 11.79 -1.21
CA CYS A 65 3.69 11.12 -1.47
C CYS A 65 4.90 12.04 -1.25
N THR A 66 4.84 13.26 -1.76
CA THR A 66 5.88 14.28 -1.53
C THR A 66 6.02 14.61 -0.04
N GLN A 67 4.92 14.79 0.69
CA GLN A 67 4.97 15.07 2.12
C GLN A 67 5.58 13.92 2.91
N TYR A 68 5.23 12.67 2.55
CA TYR A 68 5.83 11.49 3.16
C TYR A 68 7.36 11.44 2.99
N GLU A 69 7.87 11.72 1.78
CA GLU A 69 9.32 11.80 1.56
C GLU A 69 9.97 12.90 2.40
N ILE A 70 9.36 14.08 2.47
CA ILE A 70 9.86 15.20 3.29
C ILE A 70 9.88 14.82 4.77
N ASP A 71 8.82 14.21 5.29
CA ASP A 71 8.72 13.86 6.70
C ASP A 71 9.74 12.77 7.11
N ASN A 72 10.09 11.86 6.21
CA ASN A 72 11.03 10.76 6.48
C ASN A 72 12.48 11.06 6.11
N PHE A 73 12.72 11.89 5.09
CA PHE A 73 14.05 12.11 4.51
C PHE A 73 14.48 13.58 4.49
N GLY A 74 13.62 14.52 4.90
CA GLY A 74 13.90 15.96 4.96
C GLY A 74 13.75 16.68 3.63
N GLU A 75 13.64 15.95 2.51
CA GLU A 75 13.38 16.47 1.18
C GLU A 75 12.64 15.43 0.33
N SER A 76 11.95 15.88 -0.72
CA SER A 76 11.41 15.00 -1.77
C SER A 76 12.26 15.17 -3.02
N THR A 77 12.79 14.05 -3.51
CA THR A 77 13.57 14.01 -4.77
C THR A 77 12.77 13.39 -5.91
N THR A 78 11.68 12.70 -5.59
CA THR A 78 10.78 12.09 -6.57
C THR A 78 9.79 13.11 -7.12
N VAL A 79 9.66 13.15 -8.44
CA VAL A 79 8.60 13.92 -9.11
C VAL A 79 7.44 12.98 -9.44
N TYR A 80 6.32 13.15 -8.73
CA TYR A 80 5.05 12.44 -8.96
C TYR A 80 4.25 13.11 -10.09
N ASP A 81 4.76 12.96 -11.32
CA ASP A 81 4.22 13.54 -12.54
C ASP A 81 3.20 12.65 -13.28
N ASN A 82 2.90 11.48 -12.73
CA ASN A 82 1.92 10.56 -13.29
C ASN A 82 1.25 9.71 -12.20
N SER A 83 0.07 9.18 -12.54
CA SER A 83 -0.76 8.39 -11.64
C SER A 83 -0.10 7.09 -11.19
N GLU A 84 0.72 6.44 -12.03
CA GLU A 84 1.40 5.19 -11.67
C GLU A 84 2.42 5.42 -10.54
N LYS A 85 3.30 6.41 -10.67
CA LYS A 85 4.22 6.78 -9.59
C LYS A 85 3.46 7.14 -8.30
N ALA A 86 2.40 7.93 -8.42
CA ALA A 86 1.62 8.37 -7.26
C ALA A 86 0.91 7.19 -6.57
N VAL A 87 0.24 6.31 -7.32
CA VAL A 87 -0.50 5.16 -6.76
C VAL A 87 0.43 4.13 -6.14
N ASN A 88 1.56 3.82 -6.78
CA ASN A 88 2.51 2.86 -6.20
C ASN A 88 3.12 3.38 -4.90
N MET A 89 3.45 4.67 -4.84
CA MET A 89 3.92 5.28 -3.60
C MET A 89 2.82 5.36 -2.54
N LEU A 90 1.57 5.66 -2.91
CA LEU A 90 0.44 5.60 -1.97
C LEU A 90 0.23 4.18 -1.43
N ALA A 91 0.34 3.15 -2.26
CA ALA A 91 0.22 1.76 -1.83
C ALA A 91 1.35 1.38 -0.87
N TYR A 92 2.58 1.83 -1.13
CA TYR A 92 3.70 1.72 -0.19
C TYR A 92 3.38 2.37 1.16
N ILE A 93 3.01 3.66 1.17
CA ILE A 93 2.75 4.41 2.42
C ILE A 93 1.59 3.77 3.21
N TYR A 94 0.46 3.52 2.55
CA TYR A 94 -0.71 2.96 3.22
C TYR A 94 -0.56 1.49 3.58
N GLY A 95 0.26 0.74 2.85
CA GLY A 95 0.67 -0.61 3.20
C GLY A 95 1.49 -0.65 4.49
N GLU A 96 2.39 0.33 4.69
CA GLU A 96 3.17 0.48 5.92
C GLU A 96 2.25 0.83 7.08
N GLU A 97 1.39 1.84 6.92
CA GLU A 97 0.38 2.23 7.92
C GLU A 97 -0.48 1.02 8.32
N LEU A 98 -1.00 0.25 7.36
CA LEU A 98 -1.88 -0.88 7.61
C LEU A 98 -1.16 -2.00 8.39
N LEU A 99 0.05 -2.38 7.98
CA LEU A 99 0.81 -3.42 8.67
C LEU A 99 1.20 -2.97 10.09
N GLY A 100 1.57 -1.70 10.26
CA GLY A 100 1.85 -1.09 11.56
C GLY A 100 0.63 -1.07 12.48
N GLU A 101 -0.54 -0.70 11.97
CA GLU A 101 -1.82 -0.73 12.70
C GLU A 101 -2.20 -2.14 13.13
N ILE A 102 -2.00 -3.14 12.27
CA ILE A 102 -2.30 -4.55 12.58
C ILE A 102 -1.33 -5.10 13.62
N GLY A 103 -0.04 -4.76 13.53
CA GLY A 103 0.98 -5.17 14.50
C GLY A 103 1.11 -6.70 14.67
N ALA A 104 0.89 -7.47 13.59
CA ALA A 104 0.92 -8.93 13.66
C ALA A 104 2.35 -9.47 13.76
N ASP A 105 2.57 -10.45 14.64
CA ASP A 105 3.85 -11.15 14.78
C ASP A 105 3.94 -12.42 13.94
N THR A 106 2.79 -12.96 13.55
CA THR A 106 2.70 -14.20 12.77
C THR A 106 1.78 -14.05 11.56
N LYS A 107 2.05 -14.83 10.50
CA LYS A 107 1.18 -14.97 9.32
C LYS A 107 -0.26 -15.29 9.71
N LYS A 108 -0.45 -16.07 10.78
CA LYS A 108 -1.78 -16.47 11.25
C LYS A 108 -2.55 -15.26 11.80
N GLU A 109 -1.90 -14.42 12.60
CA GLU A 109 -2.47 -13.17 13.11
C GLU A 109 -2.76 -12.19 11.99
N LEU A 110 -1.78 -11.98 11.10
CA LEU A 110 -1.95 -11.10 9.95
C LEU A 110 -3.15 -11.55 9.10
N LYS A 111 -3.20 -12.84 8.74
CA LYS A 111 -4.30 -13.44 7.96
C LYS A 111 -5.66 -13.25 8.63
N LYS A 112 -5.73 -13.35 9.96
CA LYS A 112 -6.98 -13.13 10.70
C LYS A 112 -7.40 -11.67 10.60
N ALA A 113 -6.50 -10.74 10.90
CA ALA A 113 -6.78 -9.31 10.89
C ALA A 113 -7.21 -8.81 9.50
N VAL A 114 -6.47 -9.16 8.44
CA VAL A 114 -6.82 -8.71 7.08
C VAL A 114 -8.14 -9.31 6.58
N LYS A 115 -8.49 -10.53 7.00
CA LYS A 115 -9.81 -11.11 6.70
C LYS A 115 -10.95 -10.37 7.36
N GLU A 116 -10.75 -9.89 8.59
CA GLU A 116 -11.77 -9.11 9.31
C GLU A 116 -11.94 -7.71 8.70
N ILE A 117 -10.85 -7.13 8.17
CA ILE A 117 -10.87 -5.82 7.49
C ILE A 117 -11.46 -5.91 6.07
N ALA A 118 -11.24 -7.04 5.39
CA ALA A 118 -11.70 -7.27 4.02
C ALA A 118 -13.16 -7.75 3.92
N ALA A 119 -13.78 -8.16 5.04
CA ALA A 119 -15.15 -8.66 5.12
C ALA A 119 -16.20 -7.54 5.18
#